data_AF-A0A382IRQ0-F1
#
_entry.id   AF-A0A382IRQ0-F1
#
_cell.length_a   1.000
_cell.length_b   1.000
_cell.length_c   1.000
_cell.angle_alpha   90.00
_cell.angle_beta   90.00
_cell.angle_gamma   90.00
#
_symmetry.space_group_name_H-M   'P 1'
#
loop_
_entity.id
_entity.type
_entity.pdbx_description
1 polymer ?
#
loop_
_entity_poly.entity_id
_entity_poly.type
_entity_poly.pdbx_seq_one_letter_code
_entity_poly.pdbx_strand_id
1 'polypeptide(L)'
;MASSSFVHLQCQSEYSVKNSLIRVPKLIKGVQQAGMDSVALTEDMSLFSAVKFYQKAIDYGVKPIIGAKVVVAFSSGQYDVIMLCQNNEGYLNLSELISKAYLSEYGIEGVSVTEEQLVEHQSGLIMVATSLSSDIAQLLLANESKLAEKKALSWKSIFSDRYYMSVQRTDRSSDEQLLHLTIELGLRLDIPIVATNDVQFLNKNEYEAHEARICIAEGGLLDDARRLKNFSESQYLKTADEMSELFADFPQLLNNTVEISKRCNLHFELFKKNYLPIFPTPKGQSISEFFKE
;
A
#
# COMPACT_ATOMS: atom_id res chain seq x y z
N MET A 1 -2.02 30.13 9.76
CA MET A 1 -1.24 28.92 10.10
C MET A 1 -0.90 28.25 8.78
N ALA A 2 0.35 27.81 8.58
CA ALA A 2 0.68 27.04 7.37
C ALA A 2 -0.21 25.78 7.36
N SER A 3 -0.87 25.49 6.24
CA SER A 3 -1.65 24.26 6.09
C SER A 3 -0.70 23.08 6.26
N SER A 4 -0.91 22.25 7.28
CA SER A 4 -0.21 20.98 7.46
C SER A 4 -0.44 20.10 6.23
N SER A 5 0.63 19.64 5.58
CA SER A 5 0.55 18.81 4.36
C SER A 5 1.00 17.38 4.65
N PHE A 6 0.10 16.43 4.48
CA PHE A 6 0.34 15.00 4.68
C PHE A 6 -0.54 14.18 3.74
N VAL A 7 -0.06 13.01 3.32
CA VAL A 7 -0.78 12.07 2.47
C VAL A 7 -0.70 10.68 3.07
N HIS A 8 -1.84 10.04 3.33
CA HIS A 8 -1.83 8.63 3.72
C HIS A 8 -1.37 7.78 2.54
N LEU A 9 -0.26 7.05 2.72
CA LEU A 9 0.30 6.13 1.73
C LEU A 9 -0.06 4.66 1.98
N GLN A 10 -0.74 4.37 3.09
CA GLN A 10 -1.10 3.02 3.50
C GLN A 10 -2.53 3.02 4.04
N CYS A 11 -3.48 2.74 3.16
CA CYS A 11 -4.90 2.59 3.50
C CYS A 11 -5.45 1.32 2.86
N GLN A 12 -6.25 0.58 3.63
CA GLN A 12 -6.94 -0.61 3.15
C GLN A 12 -8.42 -0.33 2.93
N SER A 13 -9.02 -0.94 1.91
CA SER A 13 -10.46 -0.84 1.64
C SER A 13 -11.20 -2.14 1.97
N GLU A 14 -12.52 -2.15 1.72
CA GLU A 14 -13.38 -3.32 1.80
C GLU A 14 -12.91 -4.52 0.94
N TYR A 15 -12.02 -4.29 -0.02
CA TYR A 15 -11.42 -5.32 -0.88
C TYR A 15 -10.18 -5.99 -0.25
N SER A 16 -9.62 -5.43 0.83
CA SER A 16 -8.75 -6.18 1.75
C SER A 16 -9.63 -7.05 2.64
N VAL A 17 -10.17 -8.12 2.05
CA VAL A 17 -11.34 -8.88 2.55
C VAL A 17 -11.20 -9.31 4.02
N LYS A 18 -9.98 -9.66 4.45
CA LYS A 18 -9.70 -10.15 5.80
C LYS A 18 -9.64 -9.03 6.84
N ASN A 19 -9.26 -7.82 6.43
CA ASN A 19 -8.72 -6.82 7.36
C ASN A 19 -9.58 -5.56 7.45
N SER A 20 -9.94 -4.93 6.34
CA SER A 20 -10.53 -3.58 6.38
C SER A 20 -12.06 -3.53 6.25
N LEU A 21 -12.63 -2.47 6.85
CA LEU A 21 -14.05 -2.10 6.78
C LEU A 21 -14.32 -0.88 5.89
N ILE A 22 -13.27 -0.24 5.37
CA ILE A 22 -13.38 1.08 4.74
C ILE A 22 -13.95 0.94 3.34
N ARG A 23 -15.15 1.49 3.12
CA ARG A 23 -15.71 1.58 1.77
C ARG A 23 -15.03 2.67 0.95
N VAL A 24 -14.60 2.37 -0.27
CA VAL A 24 -13.97 3.34 -1.20
C VAL A 24 -14.65 4.72 -1.24
N PRO A 25 -15.99 4.83 -1.44
CA PRO A 25 -16.64 6.15 -1.44
C PRO A 25 -16.58 6.90 -0.11
N LYS A 26 -16.52 6.17 1.02
CA LYS A 26 -16.37 6.78 2.35
C LYS A 26 -14.93 7.22 2.60
N LEU A 27 -13.94 6.46 2.14
CA LEU A 27 -12.52 6.86 2.20
C LEU A 27 -12.31 8.21 1.54
N ILE A 28 -12.75 8.38 0.29
CA ILE A 28 -12.59 9.64 -0.46
C ILE A 28 -13.23 10.82 0.27
N LYS A 29 -14.44 10.64 0.82
CA LYS A 29 -15.10 11.67 1.63
C LYS A 29 -14.35 11.99 2.91
N GLY A 30 -13.85 10.97 3.60
CA GLY A 30 -13.05 11.15 4.82
C GLY A 30 -11.77 11.93 4.54
N VAL A 31 -11.08 11.63 3.43
CA VAL A 31 -9.87 12.32 2.99
C VAL A 31 -10.14 13.80 2.73
N GLN A 32 -11.23 14.12 2.02
CA GLN A 32 -11.63 15.51 1.79
C GLN A 32 -11.98 16.25 3.09
N GLN A 33 -12.71 15.59 4.00
CA GLN A 33 -13.07 16.15 5.31
C GLN A 33 -11.84 16.39 6.19
N ALA A 34 -10.82 15.55 6.05
CA ALA A 34 -9.56 15.61 6.76
C ALA A 34 -8.55 16.61 6.14
N GLY A 35 -8.97 17.39 5.13
CA GLY A 35 -8.16 18.45 4.52
C GLY A 35 -7.06 17.96 3.59
N MET A 36 -7.12 16.70 3.14
CA MET A 36 -6.14 16.12 2.23
C MET A 36 -6.66 16.13 0.78
N ASP A 37 -5.75 16.33 -0.16
CA ASP A 37 -6.02 16.38 -1.60
C ASP A 37 -5.62 15.09 -2.34
N SER A 38 -4.98 14.17 -1.64
CA SER A 38 -4.50 12.90 -2.20
C SER A 38 -4.51 11.79 -1.15
N VAL A 39 -4.59 10.54 -1.62
CA VAL A 39 -4.55 9.36 -0.76
C VAL A 39 -4.11 8.15 -1.57
N ALA A 40 -3.33 7.26 -0.97
CA ALA A 40 -3.03 5.95 -1.54
C ALA A 40 -3.99 4.88 -1.02
N LEU A 41 -4.40 4.01 -1.92
CA LEU A 41 -5.10 2.78 -1.58
C LEU A 41 -4.19 1.60 -1.88
N THR A 42 -3.89 0.82 -0.85
CA THR A 42 -2.85 -0.23 -0.84
C THR A 42 -3.43 -1.49 -0.23
N GLU A 43 -4.25 -2.18 -1.01
CA GLU A 43 -4.97 -3.37 -0.60
C GLU A 43 -4.05 -4.58 -0.46
N ASP A 44 -4.43 -5.54 0.39
CA ASP A 44 -3.68 -6.79 0.55
C ASP A 44 -3.66 -7.58 -0.76
N MET A 45 -2.46 -7.76 -1.34
CA MET A 45 -2.20 -8.55 -2.54
C MET A 45 -3.20 -8.29 -3.68
N SER A 46 -3.74 -7.08 -3.83
CA SER A 46 -4.81 -6.85 -4.81
C SER A 46 -4.86 -5.42 -5.33
N LEU A 47 -5.44 -5.30 -6.52
CA LEU A 47 -5.81 -4.02 -7.17
C LEU A 47 -7.30 -4.03 -7.54
N PHE A 48 -8.12 -4.83 -6.82
CA PHE A 48 -9.50 -5.12 -7.22
C PHE A 48 -10.36 -3.86 -7.28
N SER A 49 -10.11 -2.90 -6.39
CA SER A 49 -10.87 -1.65 -6.36
C SER A 49 -10.25 -0.54 -7.20
N ALA A 50 -9.09 -0.72 -7.83
CA ALA A 50 -8.28 0.37 -8.41
C ALA A 50 -9.08 1.27 -9.36
N VAL A 51 -9.87 0.68 -10.27
CA VAL A 51 -10.69 1.44 -11.23
C VAL A 51 -11.86 2.17 -10.56
N LYS A 52 -12.48 1.57 -9.52
CA LYS A 52 -13.57 2.18 -8.74
C LYS A 52 -13.04 3.32 -7.86
N PHE A 53 -11.90 3.11 -7.21
CA PHE A 53 -11.20 4.10 -6.40
C PHE A 53 -10.72 5.27 -7.24
N TYR A 54 -10.09 5.01 -8.39
CA TYR A 54 -9.69 6.06 -9.32
C TYR A 54 -10.86 6.93 -9.76
N GLN A 55 -11.95 6.34 -10.25
CA GLN A 55 -13.14 7.11 -10.65
C GLN A 55 -13.68 7.95 -9.51
N LYS A 56 -13.83 7.37 -8.30
CA LYS A 56 -14.35 8.12 -7.17
C LYS A 56 -13.42 9.18 -6.61
N ALA A 57 -12.12 8.97 -6.63
CA ALA A 57 -11.17 10.01 -6.25
C ALA A 57 -11.29 11.22 -7.20
N ILE A 58 -11.28 10.96 -8.52
CA ILE A 58 -11.39 12.00 -9.55
C ILE A 58 -12.72 12.77 -9.45
N ASP A 59 -13.86 12.08 -9.26
CA ASP A 59 -15.18 12.70 -9.08
C ASP A 59 -15.21 13.73 -7.94
N TYR A 60 -14.38 13.55 -6.91
CA TYR A 60 -14.32 14.39 -5.71
C TYR A 60 -13.10 15.33 -5.70
N GLY A 61 -12.31 15.38 -6.77
CA GLY A 61 -11.11 16.22 -6.86
C GLY A 61 -9.97 15.76 -5.95
N VAL A 62 -9.98 14.50 -5.50
CA VAL A 62 -8.90 13.87 -4.75
C VAL A 62 -7.99 13.14 -5.73
N LYS A 63 -6.68 13.35 -5.65
CA LYS A 63 -5.69 12.62 -6.46
C LYS A 63 -5.54 11.18 -5.94
N PRO A 64 -5.90 10.16 -6.75
CA PRO A 64 -5.69 8.77 -6.36
C PRO A 64 -4.23 8.36 -6.53
N ILE A 65 -3.68 7.69 -5.52
CA ILE A 65 -2.42 6.94 -5.63
C ILE A 65 -2.79 5.45 -5.58
N ILE A 66 -2.50 4.73 -6.66
CA ILE A 66 -2.79 3.29 -6.76
C ILE A 66 -1.59 2.51 -6.24
N GLY A 67 -1.83 1.50 -5.41
CA GLY A 67 -0.80 0.57 -4.98
C GLY A 67 -1.38 -0.68 -4.34
N ALA A 68 -0.50 -1.49 -3.76
CA ALA A 68 -0.88 -2.69 -3.01
C ALA A 68 0.10 -2.92 -1.86
N LYS A 69 -0.37 -3.56 -0.78
CA LYS A 69 0.51 -4.19 0.20
C LYS A 69 0.84 -5.58 -0.31
N VAL A 70 2.09 -5.78 -0.67
CA VAL A 70 2.61 -7.01 -1.27
C VAL A 70 3.33 -7.83 -0.21
N VAL A 71 2.91 -9.10 -0.08
CA VAL A 71 3.55 -10.10 0.77
C VAL A 71 4.68 -10.75 -0.03
N VAL A 72 5.89 -10.67 0.49
CA VAL A 72 7.09 -11.28 -0.11
C VAL A 72 7.51 -12.48 0.73
N ALA A 73 7.54 -13.65 0.11
CA ALA A 73 7.98 -14.89 0.74
C ALA A 73 9.47 -15.12 0.50
N PHE A 74 10.14 -15.66 1.52
CA PHE A 74 11.53 -16.06 1.49
C PHE A 74 11.74 -17.34 2.32
N SER A 75 12.94 -17.90 2.30
CA SER A 75 13.21 -19.23 2.85
C SER A 75 12.86 -19.41 4.34
N SER A 76 12.84 -18.33 5.13
CA SER A 76 12.58 -18.39 6.57
C SER A 76 11.38 -17.57 7.02
N GLY A 77 10.50 -17.14 6.11
CA GLY A 77 9.28 -16.42 6.48
C GLY A 77 8.70 -15.58 5.36
N GLN A 78 8.00 -14.53 5.77
CA GLN A 78 7.39 -13.55 4.89
C GLN A 78 7.49 -12.15 5.48
N TYR A 79 7.43 -11.15 4.63
CA TYR A 79 7.38 -9.75 5.03
C TYR A 79 6.51 -8.94 4.07
N ASP A 80 6.07 -7.76 4.49
CA ASP A 80 5.24 -6.91 3.65
C ASP A 80 5.99 -5.67 3.17
N VAL A 81 5.63 -5.23 1.97
CA VAL A 81 6.08 -3.97 1.38
C VAL A 81 4.90 -3.28 0.73
N ILE A 82 4.89 -1.96 0.71
CA ILE A 82 3.92 -1.19 -0.07
C ILE A 82 4.54 -0.90 -1.44
N MET A 83 3.81 -1.24 -2.50
CA MET A 83 4.18 -0.92 -3.87
C MET A 83 3.20 0.11 -4.42
N LEU A 84 3.70 1.31 -4.77
CA LEU A 84 2.92 2.40 -5.32
C LEU A 84 3.21 2.59 -6.81
N CYS A 85 2.17 2.70 -7.62
CA CYS A 85 2.29 2.92 -9.05
C CYS A 85 2.72 4.36 -9.34
N GLN A 86 3.95 4.54 -9.82
CA GLN A 86 4.44 5.84 -10.24
C GLN A 86 3.78 6.30 -11.56
N ASN A 87 3.52 5.34 -12.45
CA ASN A 87 3.00 5.57 -13.80
C ASN A 87 2.26 4.31 -14.33
N ASN A 88 1.89 4.32 -15.61
CA ASN A 88 1.19 3.20 -16.25
C ASN A 88 2.03 1.92 -16.33
N GLU A 89 3.35 2.03 -16.53
CA GLU A 89 4.25 0.86 -16.53
C GLU A 89 4.24 0.17 -15.16
N GLY A 90 4.34 0.95 -14.08
CA GLY A 90 4.22 0.43 -12.71
C GLY A 90 2.88 -0.26 -12.46
N TYR A 91 1.78 0.33 -12.93
CA TYR A 91 0.46 -0.30 -12.80
C TYR A 91 0.39 -1.67 -13.52
N LEU A 92 0.91 -1.77 -14.74
CA LEU A 92 0.94 -3.03 -15.48
C LEU A 92 1.83 -4.07 -14.77
N ASN A 93 3.01 -3.64 -14.32
CA ASN A 93 3.94 -4.51 -13.61
C ASN A 93 3.36 -5.04 -12.28
N LEU A 94 2.73 -4.17 -11.47
CA LEU A 94 2.09 -4.58 -10.23
C LEU A 94 0.89 -5.49 -10.49
N SER A 95 0.10 -5.20 -11.53
CA SER A 95 -1.02 -6.05 -11.94
C SER A 95 -0.55 -7.44 -12.37
N GLU A 96 0.51 -7.54 -13.16
CA GLU A 96 1.08 -8.81 -13.59
C GLU A 96 1.68 -9.58 -12.41
N LEU A 97 2.42 -8.91 -11.54
CA LEU A 97 3.05 -9.50 -10.35
C LEU A 97 2.00 -10.12 -9.41
N ILE A 98 0.94 -9.38 -9.09
CA ILE A 98 -0.17 -9.88 -8.27
C ILE A 98 -0.90 -11.04 -8.96
N SER A 99 -1.13 -10.94 -10.28
CA SER A 99 -1.79 -12.00 -11.04
C SER A 99 -0.98 -13.30 -10.99
N LYS A 100 0.35 -13.22 -11.16
CA LYS A 100 1.26 -14.37 -11.04
C LYS A 100 1.21 -15.00 -9.65
N ALA A 101 1.15 -14.18 -8.59
CA ALA A 101 1.04 -14.68 -7.22
C ALA A 101 -0.23 -15.54 -7.02
N TYR A 102 -1.39 -15.08 -7.49
CA TYR A 102 -2.65 -15.84 -7.41
C TYR A 102 -2.70 -17.09 -8.27
N LEU A 103 -1.93 -17.13 -9.37
CA LEU A 103 -1.84 -18.28 -10.28
C LEU A 103 -0.79 -19.31 -9.83
N SER A 104 -0.09 -19.07 -8.72
CA SER A 104 0.89 -20.00 -8.17
C SER A 104 0.22 -21.24 -7.56
N GLU A 105 1.01 -22.31 -7.35
CA GLU A 105 0.52 -23.60 -6.83
C GLU A 105 -0.10 -23.50 -5.42
N TYR A 106 0.21 -22.44 -4.66
CA TYR A 106 -0.30 -22.22 -3.30
C TYR A 106 -1.73 -21.62 -3.27
N GLY A 107 -2.27 -21.18 -4.42
CA GLY A 107 -3.61 -20.61 -4.52
C GLY A 107 -3.85 -19.40 -3.61
N ILE A 108 -5.07 -19.27 -3.07
CA ILE A 108 -5.55 -18.06 -2.35
C ILE A 108 -5.05 -17.99 -0.89
N GLU A 109 -4.72 -19.12 -0.26
CA GLU A 109 -4.36 -19.14 1.17
C GLU A 109 -2.93 -18.63 1.46
N GLY A 110 -2.04 -18.63 0.46
CA GLY A 110 -0.62 -18.26 0.61
C GLY A 110 -0.10 -17.29 -0.45
N VAL A 111 -0.97 -16.42 -0.98
CA VAL A 111 -0.63 -15.49 -2.08
C VAL A 111 0.52 -14.59 -1.66
N SER A 112 1.68 -14.83 -2.26
CA SER A 112 2.92 -14.12 -2.01
C SER A 112 3.76 -14.11 -3.28
N VAL A 113 4.75 -13.23 -3.32
CA VAL A 113 5.73 -13.15 -4.41
C VAL A 113 7.11 -13.45 -3.87
N THR A 114 8.04 -13.86 -4.73
CA THR A 114 9.45 -13.92 -4.37
C THR A 114 10.13 -12.57 -4.60
N GLU A 115 11.31 -12.39 -4.03
CA GLU A 115 12.12 -11.19 -4.28
C GLU A 115 12.53 -11.07 -5.74
N GLU A 116 12.84 -12.19 -6.39
CA GLU A 116 13.19 -12.22 -7.81
C GLU A 116 12.03 -11.71 -8.66
N GLN A 117 10.81 -12.19 -8.39
CA GLN A 117 9.62 -11.70 -9.09
C GLN A 117 9.40 -10.21 -8.85
N LEU A 118 9.58 -9.73 -7.62
CA LEU A 118 9.45 -8.31 -7.30
C LEU A 118 10.49 -7.46 -8.06
N VAL A 119 11.75 -7.93 -8.13
CA VAL A 119 12.83 -7.27 -8.89
C VAL A 119 12.53 -7.25 -10.39
N GLU A 120 12.02 -8.35 -10.95
CA GLU A 120 11.65 -8.42 -12.37
C GLU A 120 10.55 -7.41 -12.76
N HIS A 121 9.65 -7.09 -11.81
CA HIS A 121 8.50 -6.20 -12.04
C HIS A 121 8.65 -4.83 -11.37
N GLN A 122 9.86 -4.42 -10.96
CA GLN A 122 10.05 -3.20 -10.17
C GLN A 122 9.83 -1.89 -10.95
N SER A 123 9.92 -1.92 -12.29
CA SER A 123 9.93 -0.71 -13.11
C SER A 123 8.62 0.09 -12.98
N GLY A 124 8.72 1.41 -12.86
CA GLY A 124 7.56 2.29 -12.66
C GLY A 124 6.90 2.19 -11.27
N LEU A 125 7.50 1.46 -10.32
CA LEU A 125 6.99 1.34 -8.95
C LEU A 125 7.86 2.09 -7.93
N ILE A 126 7.21 2.60 -6.89
CA ILE A 126 7.86 3.07 -5.65
C ILE A 126 7.63 2.00 -4.58
N MET A 127 8.70 1.60 -3.90
CA MET A 127 8.65 0.62 -2.82
C MET A 127 8.80 1.34 -1.48
N VAL A 128 7.89 1.05 -0.55
CA VAL A 128 7.98 1.50 0.84
C VAL A 128 8.04 0.26 1.75
N ALA A 129 9.15 0.05 2.44
CA ALA A 129 9.24 -0.98 3.46
C ALA A 129 8.28 -0.65 4.61
N THR A 130 7.35 -1.54 4.94
CA THR A 130 6.36 -1.32 6.01
C THR A 130 7.05 -1.20 7.38
N SER A 131 6.49 -0.37 8.25
CA SER A 131 7.12 -0.07 9.55
C SER A 131 7.29 -1.28 10.44
N LEU A 132 6.36 -2.25 10.42
CA LEU A 132 6.35 -3.38 11.34
C LEU A 132 6.73 -4.71 10.68
N SER A 133 6.16 -4.98 9.51
CA SER A 133 6.23 -6.30 8.88
C SER A 133 7.28 -6.42 7.78
N SER A 134 8.06 -5.39 7.47
CA SER A 134 9.12 -5.46 6.46
C SER A 134 10.30 -6.31 6.92
N ASP A 135 11.07 -6.80 5.95
CA ASP A 135 12.36 -7.47 6.18
C ASP A 135 13.31 -6.62 7.05
N ILE A 136 13.39 -5.31 6.77
CA ILE A 136 14.22 -4.38 7.54
C ILE A 136 13.72 -4.28 8.98
N ALA A 137 12.41 -4.08 9.20
CA ALA A 137 11.83 -3.96 10.53
C ALA A 137 12.07 -5.24 11.36
N GLN A 138 11.85 -6.42 10.75
CA GLN A 138 12.10 -7.71 11.40
C GLN A 138 13.57 -7.87 11.81
N LEU A 139 14.51 -7.53 10.93
CA LEU A 139 15.95 -7.59 11.22
C LEU A 139 16.36 -6.60 12.33
N LEU A 140 15.81 -5.38 12.31
CA LEU A 140 16.08 -4.37 13.34
C LEU A 140 15.58 -4.83 14.72
N LEU A 141 14.37 -5.40 14.80
CA LEU A 141 13.82 -5.95 16.05
C LEU A 141 14.60 -7.18 16.55
N ALA A 142 15.17 -7.96 15.63
CA ALA A 142 16.05 -9.09 15.96
C ALA A 142 17.48 -8.66 16.37
N ASN A 143 17.76 -7.34 16.43
CA ASN A 143 19.09 -6.77 16.66
C ASN A 143 20.13 -7.11 15.57
N GLU A 144 19.69 -7.50 14.38
CA GLU A 144 20.53 -7.87 13.23
C GLU A 144 20.85 -6.66 12.33
N SER A 145 21.36 -5.58 12.94
CA SER A 145 21.52 -4.27 12.28
C SER A 145 22.40 -4.29 11.02
N LYS A 146 23.42 -5.16 10.97
CA LYS A 146 24.28 -5.32 9.79
C LYS A 146 23.55 -5.98 8.62
N LEU A 147 22.66 -6.94 8.91
CA LEU A 147 21.84 -7.57 7.89
C LEU A 147 20.77 -6.61 7.38
N ALA A 148 20.15 -5.84 8.30
CA ALA A 148 19.20 -4.77 7.94
C ALA A 148 19.84 -3.76 6.98
N GLU A 149 21.06 -3.31 7.27
CA GLU A 149 21.81 -2.42 6.38
C GLU A 149 22.07 -3.03 5.00
N LYS A 150 22.59 -4.27 4.96
CA LYS A 150 22.87 -4.95 3.68
C LYS A 150 21.61 -5.06 2.84
N LYS A 151 20.49 -5.38 3.48
CA LYS A 151 19.19 -5.54 2.83
C LYS A 151 18.64 -4.20 2.32
N ALA A 152 18.69 -3.15 3.14
CA ALA A 152 18.27 -1.80 2.74
C ALA A 152 19.11 -1.26 1.56
N LEU A 153 20.42 -1.49 1.57
CA LEU A 153 21.31 -1.14 0.43
C LEU A 153 20.98 -1.94 -0.83
N SER A 154 20.62 -3.21 -0.69
CA SER A 154 20.16 -4.03 -1.82
C SER A 154 18.91 -3.43 -2.45
N TRP A 155 17.88 -3.12 -1.66
CA TRP A 155 16.67 -2.48 -2.17
C TRP A 155 16.92 -1.09 -2.74
N LYS A 156 17.75 -0.27 -2.08
CA LYS A 156 18.21 1.02 -2.61
C LYS A 156 18.89 0.86 -3.96
N SER A 157 19.68 -0.19 -4.18
CA SER A 157 20.33 -0.43 -5.48
C SER A 157 19.34 -0.78 -6.60
N ILE A 158 18.27 -1.52 -6.27
CA ILE A 158 17.24 -1.97 -7.22
C ILE A 158 16.29 -0.82 -7.58
N PHE A 159 15.78 -0.13 -6.57
CA PHE A 159 14.78 0.92 -6.72
C PHE A 159 15.37 2.33 -6.85
N SER A 160 16.67 2.51 -6.58
CA SER A 160 17.35 3.81 -6.59
C SER A 160 16.64 4.83 -5.70
N ASP A 161 16.21 5.95 -6.26
CA ASP A 161 15.47 7.02 -5.58
C ASP A 161 13.99 6.66 -5.32
N ARG A 162 13.53 5.46 -5.69
CA ARG A 162 12.15 4.97 -5.48
C ARG A 162 12.01 4.01 -4.30
N TYR A 163 13.02 3.92 -3.44
CA TYR A 163 12.96 3.14 -2.20
C TYR A 163 12.80 4.05 -0.98
N TYR A 164 11.83 3.71 -0.13
CA TYR A 164 11.58 4.38 1.13
C TYR A 164 11.42 3.35 2.26
N MET A 165 11.72 3.77 3.47
CA MET A 165 11.30 3.05 4.69
C MET A 165 10.16 3.82 5.34
N SER A 166 9.29 3.14 6.08
CA SER A 166 8.21 3.80 6.80
C SER A 166 8.33 3.64 8.30
N VAL A 167 7.78 4.61 9.03
CA VAL A 167 7.60 4.57 10.47
C VAL A 167 6.15 4.89 10.82
N GLN A 168 5.70 4.39 11.97
CA GLN A 168 4.33 4.54 12.45
C GLN A 168 4.33 4.94 13.92
N ARG A 169 3.26 5.62 14.33
CA ARG A 169 2.90 5.90 15.73
C ARG A 169 1.42 5.53 15.92
N THR A 170 1.17 4.24 16.05
CA THR A 170 -0.17 3.65 16.21
C THR A 170 -0.36 3.09 17.61
N ASP A 171 0.36 3.58 18.62
CA ASP A 171 0.28 3.14 20.02
C ASP A 171 0.58 1.64 20.23
N ARG A 172 1.30 0.99 19.31
CA ARG A 172 1.80 -0.37 19.52
C ARG A 172 3.17 -0.33 20.18
N SER A 173 3.49 -1.40 20.91
CA SER A 173 4.69 -1.47 21.74
C SER A 173 6.01 -1.29 20.99
N SER A 174 6.06 -1.67 19.71
CA SER A 174 7.27 -1.59 18.89
C SER A 174 7.42 -0.30 18.08
N ASP A 175 6.40 0.58 18.05
CA ASP A 175 6.35 1.75 17.16
C ASP A 175 7.52 2.73 17.41
N GLU A 176 7.71 3.19 18.65
CA GLU A 176 8.81 4.13 18.96
C GLU A 176 10.20 3.50 18.78
N GLN A 177 10.36 2.21 19.14
CA GLN A 177 11.63 1.51 18.94
C GLN A 177 11.98 1.44 17.45
N LEU A 178 11.02 1.02 16.61
CA LEU A 178 11.19 0.95 15.17
C LEU A 178 11.41 2.32 14.54
N LEU A 179 10.73 3.36 15.04
CA LEU A 179 10.92 4.73 14.60
C LEU A 179 12.37 5.16 14.76
N HIS A 180 12.95 4.99 15.96
CA HIS A 180 14.34 5.39 16.22
C HIS A 180 15.34 4.58 15.38
N LEU A 181 15.19 3.25 15.33
CA LEU A 181 16.09 2.37 14.58
C LEU A 181 16.03 2.65 13.07
N THR A 182 14.83 2.89 12.54
CA THR A 182 14.64 3.16 11.11
C THR A 182 15.19 4.54 10.75
N ILE A 183 15.01 5.56 11.60
CA ILE A 183 15.59 6.90 11.41
C ILE A 183 17.12 6.84 11.39
N GLU A 184 17.73 6.14 12.35
CA GLU A 184 19.18 5.98 12.39
C GLU A 184 19.70 5.29 11.13
N LEU A 185 19.05 4.20 10.70
CA LEU A 185 19.40 3.47 9.49
C LEU A 185 19.26 4.35 8.24
N GLY A 186 18.14 5.07 8.09
CA GLY A 186 17.87 5.89 6.92
C GLY A 186 18.83 7.07 6.80
N LEU A 187 19.18 7.73 7.90
CA LEU A 187 20.19 8.80 7.90
C LEU A 187 21.56 8.29 7.47
N ARG A 188 21.96 7.12 7.99
CA ARG A 188 23.26 6.52 7.70
C ARG A 188 23.41 6.05 6.26
N LEU A 189 22.32 5.54 5.67
CA LEU A 189 22.31 5.00 4.31
C LEU A 189 21.78 5.98 3.27
N ASP A 190 21.41 7.20 3.68
CA ASP A 190 20.77 8.20 2.83
C ASP A 190 19.52 7.62 2.12
N ILE A 191 18.66 6.97 2.90
CA ILE A 191 17.38 6.40 2.43
C ILE A 191 16.25 7.24 3.05
N PRO A 192 15.35 7.82 2.23
CA PRO A 192 14.27 8.64 2.73
C PRO A 192 13.25 7.81 3.52
N ILE A 193 12.67 8.43 4.54
CA ILE A 193 11.70 7.80 5.44
C ILE A 193 10.38 8.55 5.37
N VAL A 194 9.27 7.83 5.41
CA VAL A 194 7.92 8.39 5.41
C VAL A 194 7.14 7.99 6.66
N ALA A 195 6.25 8.85 7.12
CA ALA A 195 5.27 8.45 8.11
C ALA A 195 4.09 7.75 7.43
N THR A 196 3.60 6.66 8.03
CA THR A 196 2.35 6.02 7.66
C THR A 196 1.48 5.82 8.90
N ASN A 197 0.22 5.41 8.71
CA ASN A 197 -0.69 5.12 9.83
C ASN A 197 -1.39 3.76 9.71
N ASP A 198 -1.07 2.96 8.69
CA ASP A 198 -1.71 1.68 8.36
C ASP A 198 -3.22 1.68 8.58
N VAL A 199 -3.92 2.52 7.82
CA VAL A 199 -5.33 2.87 8.07
C VAL A 199 -6.25 1.69 7.75
N GLN A 200 -6.97 1.20 8.76
CA GLN A 200 -7.87 0.03 8.69
C GLN A 200 -9.35 0.39 8.84
N PHE A 201 -9.65 1.54 9.44
CA PHE A 201 -10.99 2.06 9.63
C PHE A 201 -10.99 3.60 9.53
N LEU A 202 -12.16 4.24 9.43
CA LEU A 202 -12.23 5.69 9.19
C LEU A 202 -12.14 6.50 10.47
N ASN A 203 -12.85 6.05 11.51
CA ASN A 203 -12.99 6.78 12.77
C ASN A 203 -12.48 5.95 13.93
N LYS A 204 -11.89 6.59 14.95
CA LYS A 204 -11.35 5.89 16.13
C LYS A 204 -12.36 4.93 16.79
N ASN A 205 -13.64 5.31 16.84
CA ASN A 205 -14.71 4.51 17.43
C ASN A 205 -15.11 3.27 16.61
N GLU A 206 -14.54 3.06 15.42
CA GLU A 206 -14.77 1.87 14.58
C GLU A 206 -13.81 0.71 14.91
N TYR A 207 -12.87 0.90 15.85
CA TYR A 207 -11.90 -0.13 16.25
C TYR A 207 -12.57 -1.44 16.70
N GLU A 208 -13.58 -1.39 17.57
CA GLU A 208 -14.27 -2.60 18.04
C GLU A 208 -14.97 -3.35 16.89
N ALA A 209 -15.53 -2.62 15.93
CA ALA A 209 -16.12 -3.22 14.74
C ALA A 209 -15.06 -3.88 13.85
N HIS A 210 -13.89 -3.25 13.74
CA HIS A 210 -12.73 -3.81 13.04
C HIS A 210 -12.22 -5.08 13.74
N GLU A 211 -12.09 -5.09 15.07
CA GLU A 211 -11.68 -6.28 15.83
C GLU A 211 -12.65 -7.45 15.62
N ALA A 212 -13.97 -7.19 15.59
CA ALA A 212 -14.95 -8.21 15.25
C ALA A 212 -14.76 -8.77 13.83
N ARG A 213 -14.39 -7.92 12.85
CA ARG A 213 -14.08 -8.35 11.48
C ARG A 213 -12.86 -9.26 11.43
N ILE A 214 -11.79 -8.94 12.17
CA ILE A 214 -10.60 -9.79 12.29
C ILE A 214 -10.96 -11.15 12.89
N CYS A 215 -11.74 -11.18 13.97
CA CYS A 215 -12.20 -12.44 14.56
C CYS A 215 -12.99 -13.30 13.58
N ILE A 216 -13.87 -12.70 12.77
CA ILE A 216 -14.62 -13.42 11.73
C ILE A 216 -13.67 -14.00 10.67
N ALA A 217 -12.64 -13.25 10.26
CA ALA A 217 -11.69 -13.68 9.25
C ALA A 217 -10.75 -14.79 9.74
N GLU A 218 -10.34 -14.74 11.00
CA GLU A 218 -9.43 -15.71 11.62
C GLU A 218 -10.15 -16.93 12.23
N GLY A 219 -11.49 -16.90 12.32
CA GLY A 219 -12.28 -17.96 12.96
C GLY A 219 -12.18 -17.99 14.48
N GLY A 220 -11.88 -16.83 15.10
CA GLY A 220 -11.71 -16.68 16.55
C GLY A 220 -12.91 -16.05 17.27
N LEU A 221 -12.88 -16.06 18.60
CA LEU A 221 -13.85 -15.36 19.46
C LEU A 221 -13.29 -14.02 19.93
N LEU A 222 -14.16 -13.01 20.06
CA LEU A 222 -13.76 -11.66 20.46
C LEU A 222 -13.24 -11.60 21.90
N ASP A 223 -13.78 -12.45 22.78
CA ASP A 223 -13.45 -12.57 24.20
C ASP A 223 -12.34 -13.59 24.52
N ASP A 224 -11.71 -14.22 23.51
CA ASP A 224 -10.57 -15.10 23.74
C ASP A 224 -9.33 -14.30 24.17
N ALA A 225 -8.96 -14.41 25.44
CA ALA A 225 -7.80 -13.74 26.02
C ALA A 225 -6.44 -14.14 25.39
N ARG A 226 -6.38 -15.25 24.65
CA ARG A 226 -5.17 -15.71 23.94
C ARG A 226 -5.03 -15.09 22.56
N ARG A 227 -6.06 -14.40 22.06
CA ARG A 227 -6.04 -13.76 20.74
C ARG A 227 -4.96 -12.68 20.69
N LEU A 228 -4.15 -12.72 19.64
CA LEU A 228 -3.19 -11.67 19.37
C LEU A 228 -3.92 -10.46 18.81
N LYS A 229 -3.76 -9.31 19.47
CA LYS A 229 -4.30 -8.03 18.99
C LYS A 229 -3.23 -7.34 18.15
N ASN A 230 -3.23 -7.64 16.86
CA ASN A 230 -2.24 -7.08 15.91
C ASN A 230 -2.53 -5.61 15.54
N PHE A 231 -3.73 -5.12 15.87
CA PHE A 231 -4.21 -3.79 15.55
C PHE A 231 -4.51 -2.96 16.80
N SER A 232 -4.45 -1.64 16.64
CA SER A 232 -4.75 -0.67 17.70
C SER A 232 -5.87 0.30 17.29
N GLU A 233 -6.44 0.98 18.27
CA GLU A 233 -7.45 2.04 18.06
C GLU A 233 -6.92 3.23 17.23
N SER A 234 -5.60 3.38 17.13
CA SER A 234 -4.95 4.51 16.47
C SER A 234 -4.80 4.35 14.95
N GLN A 235 -5.24 3.23 14.38
CA GLN A 235 -5.20 2.93 12.94
C GLN A 235 -6.42 3.45 12.15
N TYR A 236 -7.00 4.58 12.58
CA TYR A 236 -8.05 5.29 11.85
C TYR A 236 -7.48 6.28 10.82
N LEU A 237 -8.36 6.88 10.00
CA LEU A 237 -7.97 7.92 9.05
C LEU A 237 -7.72 9.25 9.78
N LYS A 238 -6.52 9.40 10.36
CA LYS A 238 -6.07 10.65 10.99
C LYS A 238 -6.05 11.81 9.99
N THR A 239 -6.37 13.00 10.47
CA THR A 239 -6.23 14.26 9.74
C THR A 239 -4.77 14.67 9.54
N ALA A 240 -4.51 15.58 8.61
CA ALA A 240 -3.16 16.12 8.41
C ALA A 240 -2.62 16.83 9.67
N ASP A 241 -3.50 17.48 10.44
CA ASP A 241 -3.13 18.15 11.69
C ASP A 241 -2.78 17.15 12.79
N GLU A 242 -3.59 16.08 12.97
CA GLU A 242 -3.28 15.00 13.93
C GLU A 242 -1.94 14.33 13.59
N MET A 243 -1.67 14.06 12.30
CA MET A 243 -0.38 13.50 11.88
C MET A 243 0.78 14.48 12.09
N SER A 244 0.54 15.78 11.93
CA SER A 244 1.54 16.83 12.15
C SER A 244 1.88 17.03 13.61
N GLU A 245 0.91 16.94 14.50
CA GLU A 245 1.14 16.92 15.94
C GLU A 245 1.88 15.63 16.35
N LEU A 246 1.45 14.49 15.81
CA LEU A 246 2.04 13.18 16.11
C LEU A 246 3.50 13.06 15.69
N PHE A 247 3.92 13.72 14.62
CA PHE A 247 5.29 13.72 14.10
C PHE A 247 5.94 15.11 14.13
N ALA A 248 5.57 15.96 15.11
CA ALA A 248 6.10 17.32 15.23
C ALA A 248 7.63 17.38 15.43
N ASP A 249 8.22 16.32 15.96
CA ASP A 249 9.65 16.08 16.11
C ASP A 249 10.35 15.73 14.78
N PHE A 250 9.62 15.18 13.81
CA PHE A 250 10.14 14.76 12.50
C PHE A 250 9.23 15.17 11.33
N PRO A 251 9.00 16.47 11.09
CA PRO A 251 8.08 16.95 10.06
C PRO A 251 8.47 16.52 8.62
N GLN A 252 9.76 16.24 8.38
CA GLN A 252 10.24 15.76 7.08
C GLN A 252 9.64 14.41 6.67
N LEU A 253 9.26 13.57 7.64
CA LEU A 253 8.60 12.29 7.37
C LEU A 253 7.24 12.48 6.71
N LEU A 254 6.53 13.56 7.06
CA LEU A 254 5.26 13.95 6.45
C LEU A 254 5.49 14.57 5.08
N ASN A 255 6.47 15.45 4.93
CA ASN A 255 6.81 16.07 3.64
C ASN A 255 7.15 15.01 2.58
N ASN A 256 7.88 13.96 2.96
CA ASN A 256 8.20 12.87 2.04
C ASN A 256 6.95 12.13 1.52
N THR A 257 5.85 12.08 2.29
CA THR A 257 4.57 11.52 1.79
C THR A 257 3.98 12.35 0.65
N VAL A 258 4.08 13.67 0.75
CA VAL A 258 3.65 14.62 -0.29
C VAL A 258 4.55 14.50 -1.52
N GLU A 259 5.87 14.32 -1.34
CA GLU A 259 6.78 14.09 -2.45
C GLU A 259 6.49 12.78 -3.20
N ILE A 260 6.18 11.70 -2.48
CA ILE A 260 5.71 10.46 -3.12
C ILE A 260 4.41 10.71 -3.89
N SER A 261 3.45 11.41 -3.29
CA SER A 261 2.20 11.78 -3.97
C SER A 261 2.45 12.52 -5.28
N LYS A 262 3.38 13.50 -5.31
CA LYS A 262 3.76 14.21 -6.54
C LYS A 262 4.36 13.30 -7.62
N ARG A 263 5.10 12.26 -7.22
CA ARG A 263 5.76 11.31 -8.14
C ARG A 263 4.78 10.31 -8.75
N CYS A 264 3.69 9.97 -8.06
CA CYS A 264 2.67 9.04 -8.55
C CYS A 264 1.66 9.72 -9.48
N ASN A 265 1.73 9.43 -10.79
CA ASN A 265 0.87 10.01 -11.82
C ASN A 265 0.40 8.92 -12.78
N LEU A 266 -0.55 8.11 -12.33
CA LEU A 266 -1.27 7.15 -13.16
C LEU A 266 -2.53 7.80 -13.73
N HIS A 267 -2.76 7.66 -15.03
CA HIS A 267 -3.97 8.14 -15.69
C HIS A 267 -4.66 6.99 -16.43
N PHE A 268 -5.88 6.66 -16.02
CA PHE A 268 -6.69 5.70 -16.75
C PHE A 268 -7.46 6.37 -17.88
N GLU A 269 -7.41 5.76 -19.07
CA GLU A 269 -8.21 6.16 -20.23
C GLU A 269 -9.59 5.49 -20.23
N LEU A 270 -10.38 5.76 -19.20
CA LEU A 270 -11.70 5.16 -19.04
C LEU A 270 -12.68 5.72 -20.08
N PHE A 271 -13.51 4.85 -20.65
CA PHE A 271 -14.59 5.18 -21.59
C PHE A 271 -14.15 5.91 -22.89
N LYS A 272 -12.85 6.02 -23.17
CA LYS A 272 -12.34 6.66 -24.40
C LYS A 272 -12.31 5.71 -25.61
N LYS A 273 -12.00 4.44 -25.37
CA LYS A 273 -11.79 3.43 -26.41
C LYS A 273 -12.27 2.06 -25.94
N ASN A 274 -12.90 1.32 -26.85
CA ASN A 274 -13.18 -0.10 -26.66
C ASN A 274 -11.98 -0.93 -27.14
N TYR A 275 -11.49 -1.84 -26.30
CA TYR A 275 -10.43 -2.79 -26.64
C TYR A 275 -11.08 -4.13 -27.02
N LEU A 276 -11.55 -4.23 -28.27
CA LEU A 276 -12.17 -5.44 -28.79
C LEU A 276 -11.10 -6.41 -29.33
N PRO A 277 -11.24 -7.73 -29.13
CA PRO A 277 -10.37 -8.70 -29.77
C PRO A 277 -10.56 -8.66 -31.30
N ILE A 278 -9.51 -9.02 -32.03
CA ILE A 278 -9.58 -9.16 -33.49
C ILE A 278 -10.32 -10.46 -33.78
N PHE A 279 -11.52 -10.36 -34.37
CA PHE A 279 -12.28 -11.53 -34.80
C PHE A 279 -11.65 -12.11 -36.08
N PRO A 280 -11.30 -13.41 -36.12
CA PRO A 280 -10.71 -14.02 -37.31
C PRO A 280 -11.77 -14.15 -38.41
N THR A 281 -11.61 -13.40 -39.49
CA THR A 281 -12.50 -13.45 -40.65
C THR A 281 -11.94 -14.38 -41.74
N PRO A 282 -12.80 -15.11 -42.46
CA PRO A 282 -12.35 -15.91 -43.61
C PRO A 282 -11.76 -15.03 -44.71
N LYS A 283 -10.74 -15.55 -45.41
CA LYS A 283 -10.22 -15.00 -46.67
C LYS A 283 -9.82 -13.51 -46.64
N GLY A 284 -9.41 -12.98 -45.48
CA GLY A 284 -9.01 -11.58 -45.35
C GLY A 284 -10.15 -10.58 -45.51
N GLN A 285 -11.41 -11.02 -45.40
CA GLN A 285 -12.58 -10.13 -45.36
C GLN A 285 -12.46 -9.18 -44.15
N SER A 286 -12.97 -7.96 -44.28
CA SER A 286 -13.12 -7.09 -43.11
C SER A 286 -14.22 -7.61 -42.17
N ILE A 287 -14.16 -7.26 -40.88
CA ILE A 287 -15.22 -7.59 -39.91
C ILE A 287 -16.58 -7.07 -40.38
N SER A 288 -16.61 -5.88 -40.98
CA SER A 288 -17.82 -5.27 -41.52
C SER A 288 -18.44 -6.02 -42.70
N GLU A 289 -17.62 -6.70 -43.51
CA GLU A 289 -18.11 -7.54 -44.62
C GLU A 289 -18.66 -8.86 -44.10
N PHE A 290 -17.90 -9.52 -43.21
CA PHE A 290 -18.35 -10.77 -42.59
C PHE A 290 -19.65 -10.61 -41.79
N PHE A 291 -19.85 -9.46 -41.12
CA PHE A 291 -21.07 -9.20 -40.34
C PHE A 291 -22.32 -8.95 -41.20
N LYS A 292 -22.16 -8.62 -42.50
CA LYS A 292 -23.28 -8.39 -43.43
C LYS A 292 -23.78 -9.68 -44.07
N GLU A 293 -22.97 -10.73 -44.08
CA GLU A 293 -23.32 -12.07 -44.57
C GLU A 293 -24.18 -12.82 -43.53
#